data_AF-A0A644TWT1-F1
#
_entry.id   AF-A0A644TWT1-F1
#
_cell.length_a   1.000
_cell.length_b   1.000
_cell.length_c   1.000
_cell.angle_alpha   90.00
_cell.angle_beta   90.00
_cell.angle_gamma   90.00
#
_symmetry.space_group_name_H-M   'P 1'
#
loop_
_entity.id
_entity.type
_entity.pdbx_description
1 polymer ?
#
loop_
_entity_poly.entity_id
_entity_poly.type
_entity_poly.pdbx_seq_one_letter_code
_entity_poly.pdbx_strand_id
1 'polypeptide(L)'
;MGLDLIKEIREYTDEVLLDEYAFNYQIFYALGLCTLGERYFAPRTLYEFRARLYQYSLEYPEEADLIYAQFEKLTDHFIAVAGLNTEEARMDSTQIMSNIKLAGRLSLAYDVLVNAVKILPEQLMTDTFKVFLKVDYKTHFLYFSDLLKKKKVRIGTRL
;
A
#
# COMPACT_ATOMS: atom_id res chain seq x y z
N MET A 1 1.60 -10.85 21.93
CA MET A 1 0.66 -9.89 21.29
C MET A 1 1.40 -8.70 20.68
N GLY A 2 1.71 -7.64 21.45
CA GLY A 2 2.30 -6.42 20.86
C GLY A 2 3.63 -6.64 20.13
N LEU A 3 4.52 -7.45 20.72
CA LEU A 3 5.79 -7.84 20.09
C LEU A 3 5.58 -8.70 18.84
N ASP A 4 4.63 -9.63 18.85
CA ASP A 4 4.31 -10.43 17.65
C ASP A 4 3.75 -9.55 16.53
N LEU A 5 2.92 -8.55 16.86
CA LEU A 5 2.44 -7.58 15.86
C LEU A 5 3.60 -6.77 15.25
N ILE A 6 4.51 -6.28 16.08
CA ILE A 6 5.70 -5.55 15.63
C ILE A 6 6.57 -6.43 14.73
N LYS A 7 6.74 -7.71 15.11
CA LYS A 7 7.47 -8.69 14.31
C LYS A 7 6.90 -8.79 12.89
N GLU A 8 5.59 -8.95 12.76
CA GLU A 8 4.93 -9.08 11.46
C GLU A 8 4.99 -7.78 10.64
N ILE A 9 4.76 -6.62 11.26
CA ILE A 9 4.81 -5.31 10.56
C ILE A 9 6.22 -5.01 10.04
N ARG A 10 7.26 -5.47 10.73
CA ARG A 10 8.66 -5.21 10.40
C ARG A 10 9.35 -6.37 9.69
N GLU A 11 8.66 -7.48 9.48
CA GLU A 11 9.20 -8.72 8.92
C GLU A 11 10.46 -9.23 9.67
N TYR A 12 10.46 -9.09 11.00
CA TYR A 12 11.60 -9.50 11.84
C TYR A 12 11.66 -11.01 12.07
N THR A 13 12.88 -11.55 12.20
CA THR A 13 13.08 -12.86 12.84
C THR A 13 12.92 -12.73 14.36
N ASP A 14 12.75 -13.85 15.07
CA ASP A 14 12.59 -13.80 16.53
C ASP A 14 13.85 -13.26 17.22
N GLU A 15 15.05 -13.54 16.68
CA GLU A 15 16.31 -13.03 17.21
C GLU A 15 16.39 -11.50 17.04
N VAL A 16 16.07 -11.00 15.84
CA VAL A 16 16.05 -9.56 15.55
C VAL A 16 15.02 -8.87 16.42
N LEU A 17 13.83 -9.44 16.59
CA LEU A 17 12.79 -8.88 17.44
C LEU A 17 13.26 -8.70 18.90
N LEU A 18 13.97 -9.68 19.45
CA LEU A 18 14.46 -9.64 20.82
C LEU A 18 15.58 -8.61 21.00
N ASP A 19 16.47 -8.48 20.01
CA ASP A 19 17.53 -7.47 20.01
C ASP A 19 16.97 -6.06 19.85
N GLU A 20 16.06 -5.87 18.88
CA GLU A 20 15.33 -4.61 18.67
C GLU A 20 14.51 -4.24 19.90
N TYR A 21 13.84 -5.19 20.55
CA TYR A 21 13.20 -4.89 21.83
C TYR A 21 14.23 -4.41 22.86
N ALA A 22 15.36 -5.10 23.04
CA ALA A 22 16.34 -4.74 24.07
C ALA A 22 16.93 -3.33 23.91
N PHE A 23 17.13 -2.85 22.67
CA PHE A 23 17.91 -1.63 22.42
C PHE A 23 17.19 -0.54 21.63
N ASN A 24 16.04 -0.81 21.01
CA ASN A 24 15.32 0.18 20.21
C ASN A 24 14.24 0.90 21.01
N TYR A 25 14.49 2.18 21.30
CA TYR A 25 13.56 3.05 22.01
C TYR A 25 12.20 3.18 21.31
N GLN A 26 12.15 3.15 19.96
CA GLN A 26 10.89 3.23 19.22
C GLN A 26 10.01 2.01 19.46
N ILE A 27 10.62 0.83 19.56
CA ILE A 27 9.91 -0.42 19.86
C ILE A 27 9.38 -0.39 21.29
N PHE A 28 10.18 0.06 22.26
CA PHE A 28 9.73 0.26 23.65
C PHE A 28 8.56 1.23 23.75
N TYR A 29 8.68 2.38 23.10
CA TYR A 29 7.65 3.41 23.09
C TYR A 29 6.35 2.92 22.43
N ALA A 30 6.45 2.16 21.33
CA ALA A 30 5.29 1.54 20.68
C ALA A 30 4.55 0.54 21.59
N LEU A 31 5.26 -0.08 22.54
CA LEU A 31 4.69 -0.97 23.55
C LEU A 31 4.20 -0.22 24.80
N GLY A 32 4.24 1.12 24.79
CA GLY A 32 3.83 1.96 25.92
C GLY A 32 4.85 2.04 27.06
N LEU A 33 6.09 1.60 26.83
CA LEU A 33 7.19 1.69 27.79
C LEU A 33 7.99 2.96 27.52
N CYS A 34 8.16 3.79 28.55
CA CYS A 34 8.84 5.08 28.42
C CYS A 34 10.34 5.01 28.78
N THR A 35 10.78 3.94 29.44
CA THR A 35 12.18 3.78 29.86
C THR A 35 12.77 2.49 29.27
N LEU A 36 13.91 2.61 28.59
CA LEU A 36 14.66 1.44 28.10
C LEU A 36 15.04 0.52 29.27
N GLY A 37 14.74 -0.76 29.12
CA GLY A 37 15.04 -1.76 30.15
C GLY A 37 14.09 -1.75 31.36
N GLU A 38 13.02 -0.96 31.36
CA GLU A 38 12.01 -0.95 32.43
C GLU A 38 11.39 -2.34 32.66
N ARG A 39 11.19 -3.08 31.56
CA ARG A 39 10.67 -4.44 31.55
C ARG A 39 11.66 -5.34 30.84
N TYR A 40 12.25 -6.28 31.57
CA TYR A 40 13.02 -7.35 30.95
C TYR A 40 12.09 -8.35 30.27
N PHE A 41 12.35 -8.64 29.00
CA PHE A 41 11.57 -9.58 28.21
C PHE A 41 12.46 -10.76 27.80
N ALA A 42 12.36 -11.86 28.55
CA ALA A 42 13.15 -13.06 28.27
C ALA A 42 12.61 -13.79 27.03
N PRO A 43 13.48 -14.39 26.18
CA PRO A 43 13.05 -15.20 25.03
C PRO A 43 12.08 -16.32 25.43
N ARG A 44 12.32 -16.95 26.58
CA ARG A 44 11.43 -17.99 27.12
C ARG A 44 10.00 -17.50 27.32
N THR A 45 9.81 -16.25 27.75
CA THR A 45 8.47 -15.67 27.93
C THR A 45 7.69 -15.65 26.62
N LEU A 46 8.36 -15.31 25.51
CA LEU A 46 7.73 -15.28 24.19
C LEU A 46 7.32 -16.68 23.73
N TYR A 47 8.22 -17.65 23.86
CA TYR A 47 7.95 -19.02 23.44
C TYR A 47 6.88 -19.70 24.30
N GLU A 48 6.91 -19.50 25.61
CA GLU A 48 5.88 -20.00 26.53
C GLU A 48 4.51 -19.38 26.25
N PHE A 49 4.47 -18.09 25.94
CA PHE A 49 3.24 -17.42 25.53
C PHE A 49 2.65 -18.05 24.26
N ARG A 50 3.47 -18.23 23.22
CA ARG A 50 3.03 -18.87 21.96
C ARG A 50 2.62 -20.32 22.17
N ALA A 51 3.37 -21.07 22.98
CA ALA A 51 3.05 -22.46 23.30
C ALA A 51 1.69 -22.57 23.99
N ARG A 52 1.40 -21.69 24.96
CA ARG A 52 0.09 -21.67 25.65
C ARG A 52 -1.07 -21.36 24.72
N LEU A 53 -0.89 -20.41 23.79
CA LEU A 53 -1.90 -20.11 22.78
C LEU A 53 -2.16 -21.30 21.87
N TYR A 54 -1.10 -21.99 21.45
CA TYR A 54 -1.21 -23.18 20.64
C TYR A 54 -1.88 -24.35 21.39
N GLN A 55 -1.52 -24.56 22.66
CA GLN A 55 -2.21 -25.57 23.47
C GLN A 55 -3.69 -25.24 23.65
N TYR A 56 -4.03 -23.96 23.88
CA TYR A 56 -5.41 -23.53 23.97
C TYR A 56 -6.19 -23.83 22.68
N SER A 57 -5.62 -23.53 21.51
CA SER A 57 -6.32 -23.80 20.25
C SER A 57 -6.51 -25.29 19.97
N LEU A 58 -5.65 -26.16 20.52
CA LEU A 58 -5.82 -27.62 20.46
C LEU A 58 -6.88 -28.13 21.44
N GLU A 59 -6.95 -27.56 22.65
CA GLU A 59 -7.94 -27.94 23.67
C GLU A 59 -9.35 -27.49 23.30
N TYR A 60 -9.50 -26.36 22.62
CA TYR A 60 -10.78 -25.73 22.27
C TYR A 60 -10.89 -25.45 20.76
N PRO A 61 -10.94 -26.49 19.90
CA PRO A 61 -10.94 -26.31 18.44
C PRO A 61 -12.22 -25.68 17.88
N GLU A 62 -13.33 -25.71 18.63
CA GLU A 62 -14.59 -25.07 18.23
C GLU A 62 -14.71 -23.62 18.70
N GLU A 63 -13.79 -23.15 19.54
CA GLU A 63 -13.73 -21.75 19.96
C GLU A 63 -12.93 -20.91 18.98
N ALA A 64 -13.30 -19.63 18.85
CA ALA A 64 -12.58 -18.70 18.00
C ALA A 64 -11.13 -18.51 18.50
N ASP A 65 -10.17 -18.45 17.57
CA ASP A 65 -8.77 -18.19 17.87
C ASP A 65 -8.62 -16.93 18.74
N LEU A 66 -8.02 -17.09 19.93
CA LEU A 66 -7.83 -16.00 20.89
C LEU A 66 -7.07 -14.81 20.29
N ILE A 67 -6.09 -15.07 19.41
CA ILE A 67 -5.34 -14.01 18.73
C ILE A 67 -6.27 -13.24 17.80
N TYR A 68 -7.06 -13.95 17.01
CA TYR A 68 -7.97 -13.35 16.05
C TYR A 68 -9.05 -12.53 16.74
N ALA A 69 -9.66 -13.07 17.81
CA ALA A 69 -10.67 -12.36 18.59
C ALA A 69 -10.13 -11.07 19.22
N GLN A 70 -8.85 -11.02 19.62
CA GLN A 70 -8.22 -9.78 20.09
C GLN A 70 -7.94 -8.81 18.94
N PHE A 71 -7.57 -9.32 17.77
CA PHE A 71 -7.33 -8.50 16.59
C PHE A 71 -8.61 -7.83 16.07
N GLU A 72 -9.73 -8.55 16.08
CA GLU A 72 -11.05 -8.02 15.72
C GLU A 72 -11.44 -6.87 16.65
N LYS A 73 -11.36 -7.08 17.97
CA LYS A 73 -11.63 -6.02 18.97
C LYS A 73 -10.77 -4.78 18.78
N LEU A 74 -9.49 -4.97 18.49
CA LEU A 74 -8.56 -3.86 18.26
C LEU A 74 -8.92 -3.11 16.96
N THR A 75 -9.28 -3.85 15.92
CA THR A 75 -9.71 -3.30 14.62
C THR A 75 -10.97 -2.47 14.78
N ASP A 76 -11.99 -3.00 15.46
CA ASP A 76 -13.24 -2.29 15.76
C ASP A 76 -12.98 -1.01 16.55
N HIS A 77 -12.08 -1.07 17.54
CA HIS A 77 -11.68 0.10 18.30
C HIS A 77 -11.02 1.16 17.41
N PHE A 78 -10.10 0.76 16.53
CA PHE A 78 -9.45 1.69 15.61
C PHE A 78 -10.43 2.29 14.59
N ILE A 79 -11.37 1.51 14.06
CA ILE A 79 -12.44 2.00 13.18
C ILE A 79 -13.25 3.09 13.91
N ALA A 80 -13.65 2.82 15.16
CA ALA A 80 -14.42 3.76 15.97
C ALA A 80 -13.63 5.05 16.28
N VAL A 81 -12.36 4.94 16.68
CA VAL A 81 -11.50 6.10 16.98
C VAL A 81 -11.20 6.93 15.74
N ALA A 82 -10.96 6.27 14.60
CA ALA A 82 -10.67 6.94 13.34
C ALA A 82 -11.94 7.49 12.64
N GLY A 83 -13.14 7.17 13.16
CA GLY A 83 -14.41 7.58 12.56
C GLY A 83 -14.61 7.02 11.15
N LEU A 84 -14.06 5.83 10.88
CA LEU A 84 -14.11 5.21 9.56
C LEU A 84 -15.46 4.51 9.38
N ASN A 85 -16.09 4.72 8.22
CA ASN A 85 -17.21 3.90 7.80
C ASN A 85 -16.67 2.73 6.95
N THR A 86 -16.81 1.50 7.42
CA THR A 86 -16.38 0.28 6.74
C THR A 86 -17.40 -0.24 5.72
N GLU A 87 -18.59 0.35 5.63
CA GLU A 87 -19.62 -0.06 4.65
C GLU A 87 -19.30 0.41 3.22
N GLU A 88 -18.58 1.52 3.06
CA GLU A 88 -18.18 2.06 1.76
C GLU A 88 -16.64 2.13 1.66
N ALA A 89 -16.04 1.11 1.05
CA ALA A 89 -14.63 1.17 0.66
C ALA A 89 -14.45 2.27 -0.40
N ARG A 90 -13.73 3.34 -0.05
CA ARG A 90 -13.54 4.47 -0.96
C ARG A 90 -12.75 4.02 -2.20
N MET A 91 -13.26 4.38 -3.38
CA MET A 91 -12.65 4.01 -4.66
C MET A 91 -11.21 4.50 -4.78
N ASP A 92 -10.86 5.64 -4.18
CA ASP A 92 -9.49 6.20 -4.21
C ASP A 92 -8.44 5.32 -3.52
N SER A 93 -8.84 4.48 -2.54
CA SER A 93 -7.96 3.50 -1.89
C SER A 93 -7.53 2.37 -2.84
N THR A 94 -8.42 2.00 -3.78
CA THR A 94 -8.15 0.94 -4.78
C THR A 94 -7.37 1.43 -6.00
N GLN A 95 -7.31 2.75 -6.21
CA GLN A 95 -6.63 3.37 -7.35
C GLN A 95 -5.20 3.83 -7.04
N ILE A 96 -4.68 3.55 -5.84
CA ILE A 96 -3.28 3.85 -5.47
C ILE A 96 -2.30 3.30 -6.52
N MET A 97 -2.52 2.07 -6.98
CA MET A 97 -1.68 1.45 -8.01
C MET A 97 -1.76 2.17 -9.38
N SER A 98 -2.93 2.68 -9.75
CA SER A 98 -3.14 3.45 -10.99
C SER A 98 -2.55 4.86 -10.91
N ASN A 99 -2.48 5.45 -9.71
CA ASN A 99 -1.77 6.71 -9.48
C ASN A 99 -0.24 6.51 -9.40
N ILE A 100 0.23 5.37 -8.87
CA ILE A 100 1.66 5.03 -8.79
C ILE A 100 2.23 4.64 -10.15
N LYS A 101 1.46 3.92 -10.99
CA LYS A 101 1.79 3.77 -12.41
C LYS A 101 1.66 5.15 -13.06
N LEU A 102 2.76 5.89 -13.07
CA LEU A 102 3.02 7.20 -13.69
C LEU A 102 2.75 7.26 -15.22
N ALA A 103 1.75 6.58 -15.74
CA ALA A 103 1.15 6.97 -17.01
C ALA A 103 0.29 8.22 -16.72
N GLY A 104 0.85 9.41 -16.98
CA GLY A 104 0.05 10.63 -16.96
C GLY A 104 -1.22 10.43 -17.81
N ARG A 105 -2.34 11.10 -17.48
CA ARG A 105 -3.65 10.94 -18.16
C ARG A 105 -3.55 10.91 -19.69
N LEU A 106 -2.59 11.65 -20.26
CA LEU A 106 -2.31 11.71 -21.69
C LEU A 106 -1.65 10.44 -22.25
N SER A 107 -0.74 9.81 -21.50
CA SER A 107 -0.12 8.52 -21.86
C SER A 107 -1.16 7.41 -21.88
N LEU A 108 -2.06 7.40 -20.88
CA LEU A 108 -3.17 6.44 -20.84
C LEU A 108 -4.14 6.65 -22.02
N ALA A 109 -4.52 7.91 -22.31
CA ALA A 109 -5.37 8.23 -23.46
C ALA A 109 -4.72 7.82 -24.80
N TYR A 110 -3.40 8.01 -24.93
CA TYR A 110 -2.64 7.55 -26.09
C TYR A 110 -2.68 6.03 -26.23
N ASP A 111 -2.46 5.30 -25.14
CA ASP A 111 -2.45 3.83 -25.15
C ASP A 111 -3.84 3.25 -25.51
N VAL A 112 -4.92 3.86 -25.01
CA VAL A 112 -6.29 3.52 -25.40
C VAL A 112 -6.53 3.80 -26.88
N LEU A 113 -6.09 4.94 -27.39
CA LEU A 113 -6.24 5.31 -28.80
C LEU A 113 -5.45 4.38 -29.73
N VAL A 114 -4.22 4.02 -29.39
CA VAL A 114 -3.41 3.07 -30.16
C VAL A 114 -4.07 1.69 -30.20
N ASN A 115 -4.61 1.22 -29.07
CA ASN A 115 -5.32 -0.06 -29.03
C ASN A 115 -6.62 -0.01 -29.84
N ALA A 116 -7.36 1.09 -29.81
CA ALA A 116 -8.56 1.28 -30.64
C ALA A 116 -8.22 1.30 -32.14
N VAL A 117 -7.14 1.99 -32.52
CA VAL A 117 -6.67 2.03 -33.92
C VAL A 117 -6.25 0.65 -34.40
N LYS A 118 -5.57 -0.16 -33.56
CA LYS A 118 -5.18 -1.54 -33.94
C LYS A 118 -6.36 -2.47 -34.26
N ILE A 119 -7.55 -2.18 -33.72
CA ILE A 119 -8.76 -3.00 -33.89
C ILE A 119 -9.60 -2.50 -35.08
N LEU A 120 -9.27 -1.34 -35.65
CA LEU A 120 -10.05 -0.71 -36.72
C LEU A 120 -9.90 -1.48 -38.05
N PRO A 121 -10.99 -1.76 -38.80
CA PRO A 121 -10.92 -2.38 -40.12
C PRO A 121 -10.20 -1.47 -41.13
N GLU A 122 -9.53 -2.08 -42.11
CA GLU A 122 -8.68 -1.38 -43.11
C GLU A 122 -9.43 -0.28 -43.90
N GLN A 123 -10.75 -0.38 -44.02
CA GLN A 123 -11.59 0.60 -44.73
C GLN A 123 -11.64 1.97 -44.04
N LEU A 124 -11.39 2.04 -42.73
CA LEU A 124 -11.39 3.28 -41.94
C LEU A 124 -9.97 3.75 -41.57
N MET A 125 -8.94 3.04 -42.02
CA MET A 125 -7.53 3.35 -41.75
C MET A 125 -7.01 4.49 -42.64
N THR A 126 -7.40 5.72 -42.29
CA THR A 126 -6.83 6.93 -42.88
C THR A 126 -5.35 7.07 -42.53
N ASP A 127 -4.55 7.67 -43.42
CA ASP A 127 -3.10 7.84 -43.23
C ASP A 127 -2.73 8.59 -41.94
N THR A 128 -3.64 9.41 -41.42
CA THR A 128 -3.52 10.10 -40.13
C THR A 128 -3.40 9.14 -38.94
N PHE A 129 -4.12 8.01 -38.96
CA PHE A 129 -4.09 7.03 -37.87
C PHE A 129 -2.82 6.18 -37.87
N LYS A 130 -2.22 5.96 -39.06
CA LYS A 130 -0.96 5.22 -39.21
C LYS A 130 0.22 5.88 -38.52
N VAL A 131 0.16 7.20 -38.29
CA VAL A 131 1.20 7.96 -37.58
C VAL A 131 1.29 7.54 -36.11
N PHE A 132 0.17 7.21 -35.46
CA PHE A 132 0.12 6.83 -34.04
C PHE A 132 0.63 5.40 -33.77
N LEU A 133 0.77 4.57 -34.80
CA LEU A 133 1.33 3.22 -34.71
C LEU A 133 2.87 3.20 -34.71
N LYS A 134 3.52 4.33 -35.01
CA LYS A 134 4.99 4.43 -35.02
C LYS A 134 5.53 4.40 -33.58
N VAL A 135 6.57 3.58 -33.36
CA VAL A 135 7.17 3.33 -32.04
C VAL A 135 7.65 4.62 -31.36
N ASP A 136 8.24 5.55 -32.12
CA ASP A 136 8.79 6.81 -31.58
C ASP A 136 7.74 7.93 -31.39
N TYR A 137 6.52 7.73 -31.90
CA TYR A 137 5.50 8.79 -31.89
C TYR A 137 4.91 9.02 -30.50
N LYS A 138 4.88 7.99 -29.64
CA LYS A 138 4.43 8.12 -28.24
C LYS A 138 5.24 9.17 -27.49
N THR A 139 6.55 9.07 -27.56
CA THR A 139 7.48 10.01 -26.91
C THR A 139 7.31 11.41 -27.48
N HIS A 140 7.29 11.55 -28.82
CA HIS A 140 7.10 12.85 -29.47
C HIS A 140 5.77 13.53 -29.09
N PHE A 141 4.67 12.77 -29.05
CA PHE A 141 3.34 13.26 -28.68
C PHE A 141 3.29 13.75 -27.23
N LEU A 142 3.86 12.98 -26.30
CA LEU A 142 3.89 13.35 -24.88
C LEU A 142 4.74 14.60 -24.65
N TYR A 143 5.94 14.70 -25.23
CA TYR A 143 6.81 15.87 -25.09
C TYR A 143 6.25 17.14 -25.75
N PHE A 144 5.62 17.02 -26.92
CA PHE A 144 4.99 18.17 -27.60
C PHE A 144 3.86 18.79 -26.75
N SER A 145 3.08 17.95 -26.07
CA SER A 145 2.00 18.40 -25.19
C SER A 145 2.51 19.21 -23.98
N ASP A 146 3.65 18.82 -23.40
CA ASP A 146 4.26 19.53 -22.28
C ASP A 146 4.90 20.85 -22.71
N LEU A 147 5.43 20.92 -23.94
CA LEU A 147 5.89 22.16 -24.55
C LEU A 147 4.74 23.16 -24.77
N LEU A 148 3.56 22.69 -25.19
CA LEU A 148 2.37 23.54 -25.34
C LEU A 148 1.87 24.06 -23.98
N LYS A 149 1.88 23.23 -22.93
CA LYS A 149 1.58 23.69 -21.56
C LYS A 149 2.55 24.79 -21.10
N LYS A 150 3.86 24.59 -21.29
CA LYS A 150 4.89 25.58 -20.94
C LYS A 150 4.80 26.87 -21.76
N LYS A 151 4.32 26.80 -23.00
CA LYS A 151 4.10 27.98 -23.86
C LYS A 151 2.83 28.74 -23.44
N LYS A 152 1.75 28.04 -23.09
CA LYS A 152 0.49 28.63 -22.61
C LYS A 152 0.65 29.32 -21.25
N VAL A 153 1.43 28.73 -20.33
CA VAL A 153 1.77 29.35 -19.04
C VAL A 153 2.56 30.65 -19.24
N ARG A 154 3.55 30.67 -20.15
CA ARG A 154 4.35 31.88 -20.45
C ARG A 154 3.58 33.01 -21.14
N ILE A 155 2.52 32.70 -21.89
CA ILE A 155 1.70 33.71 -22.57
C ILE A 155 0.63 34.26 -21.60
N GLY A 156 0.16 33.46 -20.64
CA GLY A 156 -0.82 33.87 -19.63
C GLY A 156 -0.28 34.66 -18.43
N THR A 157 1.02 34.98 -18.38
CA THR A 157 1.64 35.81 -17.31
C THR A 157 1.99 37.24 -17.76
N ARG A 158 1.52 37.65 -18.94
CA ARG A 158 1.58 39.05 -19.41
C ARG A 158 0.16 39.56 -19.68
N LEU A 159 -0.64 39.68 -18.63
CA LEU A 159 -1.69 40.67 -18.43
C LEU A 159 -1.77 40.96 -16.93
#